data_AF-A0A5D2ZEN1-F1
#
_entry.id   AF-A0A5D2ZEN1-F1
#
_cell.length_a   1.000
_cell.length_b   1.000
_cell.length_c   1.000
_cell.angle_alpha   90.00
_cell.angle_beta   90.00
_cell.angle_gamma   90.00
#
_symmetry.space_group_name_H-M   'P 1'
#
loop_
_entity.id
_entity.type
_entity.pdbx_description
1 polymer ?
#
loop_
_entity_poly.entity_id
_entity_poly.type
_entity_poly.pdbx_seq_one_letter_code
_entity_poly.pdbx_strand_id
1 'polypeptide(L)'
;MASTNQLCLVLVIFLSVFSLSSLLTSAIFPKANVSLSIPSSQLVENLCNGKAIQNRRFYLNALSTPEVIAAIDTTELGTLILKLGAANAKATLNVYKGIIKKVYKYAILSFEMVSSKFVEDPQTANYDVAVIGPEIANCEKELINAKVQAPRLLAGNRFMKYYVSMGYEITSTLELENPNEY
;
A
#
# COMPACT_ATOMS: atom_id res chain seq x y z
N MET A 1 66.12 -29.21 -10.12
CA MET A 1 65.11 -30.23 -10.44
C MET A 1 64.46 -30.66 -9.14
N ALA A 2 63.27 -30.12 -8.82
CA ALA A 2 62.45 -30.61 -7.71
C ALA A 2 61.77 -31.91 -8.15
N SER A 3 61.80 -32.95 -7.31
CA SER A 3 61.32 -34.28 -7.67
C SER A 3 59.80 -34.26 -7.90
N THR A 4 59.35 -34.94 -8.95
CA THR A 4 57.95 -35.11 -9.38
C THR A 4 57.02 -35.56 -8.24
N ASN A 5 57.57 -36.16 -7.17
CA ASN A 5 56.85 -36.59 -5.98
C ASN A 5 56.36 -35.44 -5.08
N GLN A 6 56.96 -34.24 -5.13
CA GLN A 6 56.49 -33.12 -4.31
C GLN A 6 55.23 -32.45 -4.89
N LEU A 7 55.07 -32.44 -6.21
CA LEU A 7 53.89 -31.88 -6.88
C LEU A 7 52.62 -32.72 -6.62
N CYS A 8 52.75 -34.06 -6.59
CA CYS A 8 51.64 -34.94 -6.21
C CYS A 8 51.19 -34.74 -4.76
N LEU A 9 52.12 -34.52 -3.83
CA LEU A 9 51.80 -34.39 -2.42
C LEU A 9 51.03 -33.10 -2.12
N VAL A 10 51.38 -31.99 -2.79
CA VAL A 10 50.68 -30.71 -2.66
C VAL A 10 49.26 -30.77 -3.24
N LEU A 11 49.06 -31.48 -4.37
CA LEU A 11 47.74 -31.65 -4.99
C LEU A 11 46.78 -32.49 -4.15
N VAL A 12 47.27 -33.55 -3.48
CA VAL A 12 46.44 -34.39 -2.60
C VAL A 12 46.00 -33.63 -1.35
N ILE A 13 46.87 -32.76 -0.79
CA ILE A 13 46.51 -31.90 0.35
C ILE A 13 45.47 -30.85 -0.06
N PHE A 14 45.61 -30.25 -1.25
CA PHE A 14 44.65 -29.23 -1.70
C PHE A 14 43.24 -29.79 -1.93
N LEU A 15 43.14 -31.03 -2.45
CA LEU A 15 41.86 -31.70 -2.68
C LEU A 15 41.21 -32.19 -1.39
N SER A 16 41.98 -32.63 -0.39
CA SER A 16 41.44 -33.08 0.89
C SER A 16 40.87 -31.94 1.75
N VAL A 17 41.45 -30.74 1.64
CA VAL A 17 40.91 -29.53 2.30
C VAL A 17 39.59 -29.08 1.65
N PHE A 18 39.45 -29.22 0.33
CA PHE A 18 38.21 -28.89 -0.39
C PHE A 18 37.04 -29.86 -0.07
N SER A 19 37.34 -31.12 0.24
CA SER A 19 36.33 -32.12 0.61
C SER A 19 35.87 -32.06 2.07
N LEU A 20 36.63 -31.41 2.98
CA LEU A 20 36.25 -31.28 4.39
C LEU A 20 35.37 -30.05 4.69
N SER A 21 35.27 -29.10 3.76
CA SER A 21 34.48 -27.87 3.95
C SER A 21 32.96 -28.02 3.78
N SER A 22 32.44 -29.23 3.51
CA SER A 22 30.99 -29.50 3.43
C SER A 22 30.42 -30.13 4.70
N LEU A 23 31.00 -29.87 5.86
CA LEU A 23 30.30 -30.07 7.14
C LEU A 23 29.36 -28.88 7.36
N LEU A 24 28.18 -28.99 6.75
CA LEU A 24 27.03 -28.14 7.03
C LEU A 24 26.76 -28.24 8.54
N THR A 25 27.26 -27.27 9.29
CA THR A 25 26.83 -27.08 10.66
C THR A 25 25.39 -26.61 10.55
N SER A 26 24.44 -27.44 10.97
CA SER A 26 23.03 -27.07 11.09
C SER A 26 22.92 -25.94 12.10
N ALA A 27 23.16 -24.71 11.67
CA ALA A 27 22.80 -23.54 12.43
C ALA A 27 21.27 -23.62 12.61
N ILE A 28 20.84 -23.83 13.85
CA ILE A 28 19.47 -23.60 14.25
C ILE A 28 19.29 -22.09 14.16
N PHE A 29 18.94 -21.62 12.96
CA PHE A 29 18.51 -20.25 12.77
C PHE A 29 17.23 -20.07 13.61
N PRO A 30 17.11 -19.01 14.42
CA PRO A 30 15.81 -18.64 14.94
C PRO A 30 14.90 -18.47 13.73
N LYS A 31 13.71 -19.06 13.77
CA LYS A 31 12.68 -18.90 12.75
C LYS A 31 12.25 -17.43 12.73
N ALA A 32 13.04 -16.58 12.08
CA ALA A 32 12.58 -15.29 11.62
C ALA A 32 11.48 -15.60 10.61
N ASN A 33 10.26 -15.18 10.92
CA ASN A 33 9.22 -15.08 9.91
C ASN A 33 9.69 -14.01 8.92
N VAL A 34 10.52 -14.40 7.95
CA VAL A 34 10.81 -13.58 6.79
C VAL A 34 9.48 -13.52 6.04
N SER A 35 8.79 -12.39 6.18
CA SER A 35 7.66 -12.06 5.31
C SER A 35 8.19 -12.16 3.88
N LEU A 36 7.71 -13.15 3.13
CA LEU A 36 8.00 -13.24 1.70
C LEU A 36 7.42 -11.98 1.06
N SER A 37 8.29 -11.12 0.51
CA SER A 37 7.84 -9.96 -0.25
C SER A 37 6.92 -10.45 -1.37
N ILE A 38 5.64 -10.09 -1.26
CA ILE A 38 4.64 -10.37 -2.29
C ILE A 38 5.01 -9.47 -3.46
N PRO A 39 5.17 -9.99 -4.69
CA PRO A 39 5.39 -9.15 -5.86
C PRO A 39 4.30 -8.07 -5.93
N SER A 40 4.67 -6.80 -6.16
CA SER A 40 3.72 -5.67 -6.20
C SER A 40 2.47 -5.95 -7.04
N SER A 41 2.61 -6.68 -8.16
CA SER A 41 1.48 -7.08 -9.01
C SER A 41 0.44 -7.94 -8.29
N GLN A 42 0.88 -8.86 -7.42
CA GLN A 42 0.00 -9.74 -6.65
C GLN A 42 -0.64 -8.98 -5.49
N LEU A 43 0.09 -8.08 -4.85
CA LEU A 43 -0.46 -7.20 -3.81
C LEU A 43 -1.58 -6.32 -4.39
N VAL A 44 -1.30 -5.65 -5.50
CA VAL A 44 -2.28 -4.82 -6.23
C VAL A 44 -3.48 -5.66 -6.65
N GLU A 45 -3.28 -6.88 -7.16
CA GLU A 45 -4.38 -7.77 -7.57
C GLU A 45 -5.25 -8.22 -6.39
N ASN A 46 -4.65 -8.63 -5.27
CA ASN A 46 -5.37 -9.07 -4.08
C ASN A 46 -6.32 -7.99 -3.57
N LEU A 47 -5.80 -6.77 -3.44
CA LEU A 47 -6.59 -5.61 -3.02
C LEU A 47 -7.64 -5.21 -4.05
N CYS A 48 -7.33 -5.30 -5.35
CA CYS A 48 -8.29 -5.04 -6.42
C CYS A 48 -9.51 -5.97 -6.36
N ASN A 49 -9.32 -7.19 -5.87
CA ASN A 49 -10.38 -8.19 -5.69
C ASN A 49 -11.08 -8.06 -4.34
N GLY A 50 -10.67 -7.08 -3.52
CA GLY A 50 -11.27 -6.74 -2.24
C GLY A 50 -12.74 -6.36 -2.34
N LYS A 51 -13.52 -6.69 -1.29
CA LYS A 51 -14.98 -6.55 -1.31
C LYS A 51 -15.43 -5.09 -1.30
N ALA A 52 -14.63 -4.19 -0.72
CA ALA A 52 -14.96 -2.78 -0.67
C ALA A 52 -14.66 -2.06 -1.99
N ILE A 53 -13.87 -2.64 -2.91
CA ILE A 53 -13.48 -1.99 -4.17
C ILE A 53 -14.68 -1.79 -5.10
N GLN A 54 -15.09 -0.53 -5.26
CA GLN A 54 -16.28 -0.17 -6.03
C GLN A 54 -16.03 -0.08 -7.55
N ASN A 55 -14.78 0.13 -7.99
CA ASN A 55 -14.44 0.27 -9.40
C ASN A 55 -13.04 -0.27 -9.71
N ARG A 56 -13.00 -1.54 -10.17
CA ARG A 56 -11.78 -2.25 -10.55
C ARG A 56 -10.97 -1.54 -11.63
N ARG A 57 -11.61 -0.94 -12.63
CA ARG A 57 -10.89 -0.21 -13.70
C ARG A 57 -10.19 1.02 -13.14
N PHE A 58 -10.90 1.80 -12.32
CA PHE A 58 -10.31 2.97 -11.68
C PHE A 58 -9.15 2.58 -10.77
N TYR A 59 -9.34 1.54 -9.95
CA TYR A 59 -8.30 0.99 -9.08
C TYR A 59 -7.02 0.68 -9.85
N LEU A 60 -7.10 -0.16 -10.88
CA LEU A 60 -5.94 -0.56 -11.68
C LEU A 60 -5.27 0.63 -12.38
N ASN A 61 -6.07 1.57 -12.88
CA ASN A 61 -5.54 2.77 -13.51
C ASN A 61 -4.81 3.67 -12.50
N ALA A 62 -5.39 3.88 -11.31
CA ALA A 62 -4.80 4.72 -10.27
C ALA A 62 -3.46 4.18 -9.77
N LEU A 63 -3.28 2.86 -9.80
CA LEU A 63 -2.09 2.16 -9.29
C LEU A 63 -1.07 1.77 -10.36
N SER A 64 -1.26 2.25 -11.59
CA SER A 64 -0.35 1.97 -12.72
C SER A 64 0.90 2.86 -12.77
N THR A 65 1.15 3.67 -11.73
CA THR A 65 2.34 4.52 -11.68
C THR A 65 3.58 3.73 -11.26
N PRO A 66 4.79 4.11 -11.73
CA PRO A 66 6.02 3.42 -11.36
C PRO A 66 6.26 3.34 -9.84
N GLU A 67 5.90 4.41 -9.12
CA GLU A 67 6.01 4.50 -7.66
C GLU A 67 5.14 3.44 -6.95
N VAL A 68 3.91 3.23 -7.44
CA VAL A 68 3.00 2.23 -6.88
C VAL A 68 3.41 0.81 -7.24
N ILE A 69 3.90 0.61 -8.47
CA ILE A 69 4.42 -0.68 -8.93
C ILE A 69 5.69 -1.09 -8.16
N ALA A 70 6.44 -0.12 -7.64
CA ALA A 70 7.62 -0.38 -6.82
C ALA A 70 7.29 -0.74 -5.37
N ALA A 71 6.04 -0.57 -4.90
CA ALA A 71 5.66 -0.83 -3.53
C ALA A 71 5.92 -2.29 -3.13
N ILE A 72 6.68 -2.48 -2.05
CA ILE A 72 7.19 -3.81 -1.66
C ILE A 72 6.27 -4.56 -0.69
N ASP A 73 5.35 -3.84 -0.04
CA ASP A 73 4.41 -4.38 0.95
C ASP A 73 3.09 -3.58 1.02
N THR A 74 2.13 -4.11 1.78
CA THR A 74 0.80 -3.53 2.03
C THR A 74 0.89 -2.14 2.66
N THR A 75 1.90 -1.89 3.49
CA THR A 75 2.11 -0.61 4.16
C THR A 75 2.45 0.49 3.15
N GLU A 76 3.47 0.28 2.33
CA GLU A 76 3.92 1.23 1.33
C GLU A 76 2.82 1.50 0.30
N LEU A 77 2.15 0.44 -0.17
CA LEU A 77 1.03 0.57 -1.09
C LEU A 77 -0.12 1.38 -0.48
N GLY A 78 -0.47 1.13 0.78
CA GLY A 78 -1.51 1.88 1.47
C GLY A 78 -1.18 3.35 1.66
N THR A 79 0.06 3.66 2.05
CA THR A 79 0.53 5.05 2.13
C THR A 79 0.40 5.75 0.78
N LEU A 80 0.73 5.09 -0.33
CA LEU A 80 0.60 5.65 -1.68
C LEU A 80 -0.87 5.86 -2.07
N ILE A 81 -1.76 4.89 -1.80
CA ILE A 81 -3.21 5.01 -2.03
C ILE A 81 -3.79 6.23 -1.29
N LEU A 82 -3.44 6.39 -0.02
CA LEU A 82 -3.93 7.50 0.81
C LEU A 82 -3.42 8.85 0.30
N LYS A 83 -2.14 8.92 -0.12
CA LYS A 83 -1.56 10.12 -0.77
C LYS A 83 -2.27 10.47 -2.08
N LEU A 84 -2.62 9.47 -2.90
CA LEU A 84 -3.41 9.70 -4.12
C LEU A 84 -4.80 10.23 -3.80
N GLY A 85 -5.45 9.72 -2.75
CA GLY A 85 -6.71 10.26 -2.22
C GLY A 85 -6.60 11.73 -1.81
N ALA A 86 -5.58 12.08 -1.04
CA ALA A 86 -5.29 13.46 -0.64
C ALA A 86 -5.02 14.37 -1.86
N ALA A 87 -4.27 13.89 -2.85
CA ALA A 87 -3.98 14.63 -4.08
C ALA A 87 -5.25 14.90 -4.90
N ASN A 88 -6.13 13.91 -5.06
CA ASN A 88 -7.43 14.08 -5.71
C ASN A 88 -8.32 15.08 -4.94
N ALA A 89 -8.26 15.05 -3.60
CA ALA A 89 -9.00 15.99 -2.76
C ALA A 89 -8.50 17.42 -2.95
N LYS A 90 -7.18 17.65 -2.97
CA LYS A 90 -6.56 18.95 -3.27
C LYS A 90 -6.92 19.45 -4.66
N ALA A 91 -6.85 18.59 -5.67
CA ALA A 91 -7.19 18.94 -7.05
C ALA A 91 -8.64 19.39 -7.18
N THR A 92 -9.56 18.70 -6.50
CA THR A 92 -10.98 19.08 -6.50
C THR A 92 -11.22 20.36 -5.70
N LEU A 93 -10.56 20.51 -4.54
CA LEU A 93 -10.68 21.67 -3.67
C LEU A 93 -10.33 22.99 -4.37
N ASN A 94 -9.27 22.99 -5.19
CA ASN A 94 -8.77 24.19 -5.88
C ASN A 94 -9.81 24.82 -6.83
N VAL A 95 -10.88 24.10 -7.14
CA VAL A 95 -11.96 24.55 -8.03
C VAL A 95 -13.11 25.21 -7.26
N TYR A 96 -13.25 24.99 -5.95
CA TYR A 96 -14.48 25.32 -5.20
C TYR A 96 -14.27 26.12 -3.90
N LYS A 97 -15.34 26.77 -3.43
CA LYS A 97 -15.39 27.60 -2.20
C LYS A 97 -16.52 27.12 -1.26
N GLY A 98 -16.63 27.73 -0.08
CA GLY A 98 -17.76 27.51 0.84
C GLY A 98 -17.76 26.14 1.53
N ILE A 99 -18.94 25.51 1.64
CA ILE A 99 -19.12 24.21 2.31
C ILE A 99 -18.32 23.10 1.63
N ILE A 100 -18.26 23.10 0.29
CA ILE A 100 -17.44 22.17 -0.50
C ILE A 100 -15.98 22.25 -0.06
N LYS A 101 -15.49 23.48 0.21
CA LYS A 101 -14.12 23.68 0.69
C LYS A 101 -13.88 23.07 2.07
N LYS A 102 -14.87 23.00 2.94
CA LYS A 102 -14.73 22.35 4.26
C LYS A 102 -14.64 20.83 4.12
N VAL A 103 -15.55 20.22 3.36
CA VAL A 103 -15.58 18.77 3.12
C VAL A 103 -14.25 18.28 2.53
N TYR A 104 -13.75 18.97 1.51
CA TYR A 104 -12.49 18.58 0.89
C TYR A 104 -11.26 18.87 1.75
N LYS A 105 -11.28 19.92 2.58
CA LYS A 105 -10.21 20.13 3.57
C LYS A 105 -10.18 19.00 4.61
N TYR A 106 -11.34 18.57 5.09
CA TYR A 106 -11.44 17.43 5.98
C TYR A 106 -10.88 16.17 5.33
N ALA A 107 -11.31 15.84 4.10
CA ALA A 107 -10.79 14.70 3.36
C ALA A 107 -9.25 14.73 3.18
N ILE A 108 -8.67 15.90 2.85
CA ILE A 108 -7.22 16.06 2.73
C ILE A 108 -6.53 15.73 4.07
N LEU A 109 -7.00 16.34 5.16
CA LEU A 109 -6.39 16.15 6.48
C LEU A 109 -6.51 14.70 6.94
N SER A 110 -7.68 14.07 6.74
CA SER A 110 -7.88 12.65 7.08
C SER A 110 -6.93 11.77 6.27
N PHE A 111 -6.86 11.91 4.94
CA PHE A 111 -5.95 11.10 4.14
C PHE A 111 -4.47 11.32 4.49
N GLU A 112 -4.05 12.56 4.74
CA GLU A 112 -2.68 12.87 5.14
C GLU A 112 -2.34 12.28 6.52
N MET A 113 -3.23 12.45 7.49
CA MET A 113 -3.06 11.91 8.84
C MET A 113 -2.98 10.38 8.81
N VAL A 114 -3.96 9.74 8.17
CA VAL A 114 -4.00 8.29 8.02
C VAL A 114 -2.74 7.81 7.31
N SER A 115 -2.28 8.49 6.24
CA SER A 115 -1.04 8.08 5.54
C SER A 115 0.21 8.12 6.42
N SER A 116 0.22 8.93 7.49
CA SER A 116 1.35 9.05 8.43
C SER A 116 1.29 8.11 9.62
N LYS A 117 0.08 7.63 9.98
CA LYS A 117 -0.18 6.77 11.16
C LYS A 117 -0.77 5.41 10.79
N PHE A 118 -0.75 5.10 9.50
CA PHE A 118 -1.40 3.94 8.88
C PHE A 118 -1.02 2.60 9.52
N VAL A 119 0.23 2.50 9.99
CA VAL A 119 0.79 1.29 10.62
C VAL A 119 0.53 1.26 12.12
N GLU A 120 0.45 2.43 12.77
CA GLU A 120 0.33 2.52 14.23
C GLU A 120 -1.05 2.11 14.74
N ASP A 121 -2.09 2.44 13.97
CA ASP A 121 -3.48 2.08 14.29
C ASP A 121 -4.32 1.90 13.01
N PRO A 122 -4.24 0.71 12.38
CA PRO A 122 -5.01 0.40 11.18
C PRO A 122 -6.53 0.50 11.38
N GLN A 123 -7.04 0.26 12.59
CA GLN A 123 -8.47 0.31 12.88
C GLN A 123 -8.99 1.74 12.91
N THR A 124 -8.30 2.64 13.62
CA THR A 124 -8.61 4.08 13.62
C THR A 124 -8.38 4.67 12.23
N ALA A 125 -7.31 4.26 11.54
CA ALA A 125 -7.07 4.64 10.15
C ALA A 125 -8.23 4.23 9.23
N ASN A 126 -8.78 3.03 9.39
CA ASN A 126 -9.95 2.56 8.65
C ASN A 126 -11.18 3.45 8.92
N TYR A 127 -11.46 3.73 10.19
CA TYR A 127 -12.56 4.61 10.60
C TYR A 127 -12.42 6.01 10.00
N ASP A 128 -11.25 6.62 10.11
CA ASP A 128 -10.97 7.98 9.61
C ASP A 128 -11.13 8.09 8.09
N VAL A 129 -10.75 7.03 7.34
CA VAL A 129 -11.01 6.96 5.90
C VAL A 129 -12.50 6.77 5.62
N ALA A 130 -13.18 5.88 6.35
CA ALA A 130 -14.57 5.53 6.11
C ALA A 130 -15.51 6.73 6.28
N VAL A 131 -15.24 7.62 7.25
CA VAL A 131 -16.06 8.82 7.52
C VAL A 131 -16.04 9.83 6.36
N ILE A 132 -15.02 9.83 5.50
CA ILE A 132 -14.95 10.71 4.32
C ILE A 132 -16.08 10.41 3.33
N GLY A 133 -16.46 9.13 3.17
CA GLY A 133 -17.47 8.70 2.20
C GLY A 133 -18.83 9.38 2.39
N PRO A 134 -19.43 9.29 3.60
CA PRO A 134 -20.67 10.00 3.93
C PRO A 134 -20.62 11.51 3.70
N GLU A 135 -19.52 12.19 4.08
CA GLU A 135 -19.36 13.64 3.89
C GLU A 135 -19.40 14.04 2.40
N ILE A 136 -18.73 13.26 1.55
CA ILE A 136 -18.75 13.48 0.10
C ILE A 136 -20.13 13.19 -0.50
N ALA A 137 -20.80 12.12 -0.04
CA ALA A 137 -22.14 11.78 -0.50
C ALA A 137 -23.16 12.86 -0.11
N ASN A 138 -23.05 13.42 1.09
CA ASN A 138 -23.88 14.54 1.52
C ASN A 138 -23.61 15.79 0.67
N CYS A 139 -22.33 16.10 0.40
CA CYS A 139 -21.98 17.20 -0.50
C CYS A 139 -22.59 17.03 -1.90
N GLU A 140 -22.54 15.82 -2.47
CA GLU A 140 -23.16 15.52 -3.76
C GLU A 140 -24.68 15.71 -3.74
N LYS A 141 -25.34 15.21 -2.69
CA LYS A 141 -26.79 15.36 -2.50
C LYS A 141 -27.21 16.82 -2.43
N GLU A 142 -26.50 17.65 -1.65
CA GLU A 142 -26.80 19.08 -1.53
C GLU A 142 -26.62 19.83 -2.86
N LEU A 143 -25.61 19.48 -3.66
CA LEU A 143 -25.43 20.06 -4.99
C LEU A 143 -26.56 19.71 -5.95
N ILE A 144 -27.01 18.45 -5.93
CA ILE A 144 -28.14 17.97 -6.74
C ILE A 144 -29.42 18.69 -6.31
N ASN A 145 -29.69 18.78 -5.00
CA ASN A 145 -30.87 19.46 -4.46
C ASN A 145 -30.89 20.95 -4.83
N ALA A 146 -29.73 21.60 -4.76
CA ALA A 146 -29.55 23.00 -5.18
C ALA A 146 -29.51 23.18 -6.71
N LYS A 147 -29.62 22.09 -7.49
CA LYS A 147 -29.56 22.08 -8.97
C LYS A 147 -28.28 22.74 -9.51
N VAL A 148 -27.17 22.64 -8.77
CA VAL A 148 -25.89 23.21 -9.17
C VAL A 148 -25.26 22.35 -10.25
N GLN A 149 -25.03 22.93 -11.43
CA GLN A 149 -24.26 22.25 -12.49
C GLN A 149 -22.76 22.37 -12.22
N ALA A 150 -22.20 21.35 -11.57
CA ALA A 150 -20.77 21.27 -11.30
C ALA A 150 -20.18 19.91 -11.73
N PRO A 151 -20.04 19.63 -13.05
CA PRO A 151 -19.57 18.34 -13.54
C PRO A 151 -18.21 17.92 -12.99
N ARG A 152 -17.29 18.88 -12.82
CA ARG A 152 -15.96 18.62 -12.24
C ARG A 152 -16.06 18.20 -10.77
N LEU A 153 -16.97 18.79 -9.99
CA LEU A 153 -17.22 18.41 -8.60
C LEU A 153 -17.83 17.01 -8.49
N LEU A 154 -18.81 16.71 -9.36
CA LEU A 154 -19.43 15.39 -9.38
C LEU A 154 -18.41 14.29 -9.74
N ALA A 155 -17.52 14.58 -10.70
CA ALA A 155 -16.40 13.68 -11.01
C ALA A 155 -15.43 13.55 -9.82
N GLY A 156 -15.05 14.67 -9.18
CA GLY A 156 -14.20 14.68 -8.00
C GLY A 156 -14.80 13.91 -6.82
N ASN A 157 -16.10 14.06 -6.57
CA ASN A 157 -16.85 13.31 -5.55
C ASN A 157 -16.85 11.81 -5.86
N ARG A 158 -17.06 11.44 -7.13
CA ARG A 158 -17.03 10.04 -7.56
C ARG A 158 -15.65 9.42 -7.37
N PHE A 159 -14.59 10.09 -7.81
CA PHE A 159 -13.22 9.61 -7.59
C PHE A 159 -12.89 9.55 -6.11
N MET A 160 -13.41 10.47 -5.30
CA MET A 160 -13.22 10.42 -3.85
C MET A 160 -13.82 9.15 -3.25
N LYS A 161 -15.03 8.75 -3.65
CA LYS A 161 -15.64 7.49 -3.20
C LYS A 161 -14.77 6.28 -3.55
N TYR A 162 -14.10 6.28 -4.70
CA TYR A 162 -13.17 5.23 -5.08
C TYR A 162 -11.92 5.22 -4.19
N TYR A 163 -11.30 6.38 -3.92
CA TYR A 163 -10.16 6.45 -3.01
C TYR A 163 -10.51 6.09 -1.56
N VAL A 164 -11.71 6.46 -1.08
CA VAL A 164 -12.22 6.03 0.23
C VAL A 164 -12.38 4.51 0.28
N SER A 165 -12.96 3.92 -0.75
CA SER A 165 -13.12 2.47 -0.90
C SER A 165 -11.77 1.74 -0.93
N MET A 166 -10.78 2.28 -1.64
CA MET A 166 -9.41 1.77 -1.68
C MET A 166 -8.73 1.87 -0.31
N GLY A 167 -8.83 3.03 0.34
CA GLY A 167 -8.26 3.28 1.65
C GLY A 167 -8.90 2.41 2.74
N TYR A 168 -10.21 2.16 2.66
CA TYR A 168 -10.91 1.23 3.54
C TYR A 168 -10.41 -0.20 3.36
N GLU A 169 -10.31 -0.69 2.11
CA GLU A 169 -9.86 -2.07 1.86
C GLU A 169 -8.42 -2.30 2.36
N ILE A 170 -7.50 -1.36 2.08
CA ILE A 170 -6.10 -1.52 2.51
C ILE A 170 -5.93 -1.42 4.03
N THR A 171 -6.66 -0.52 4.70
CA THR A 171 -6.63 -0.41 6.17
C THR A 171 -7.20 -1.67 6.83
N SER A 172 -8.30 -2.23 6.30
CA SER A 172 -8.82 -3.53 6.77
C SER A 172 -7.86 -4.68 6.50
N THR A 173 -7.12 -4.64 5.38
CA THR A 173 -6.11 -5.67 5.09
C THR A 173 -4.98 -5.62 6.11
N LEU A 174 -4.47 -4.43 6.44
CA LEU A 174 -3.44 -4.28 7.48
C LEU A 174 -3.89 -4.72 8.87
N GLU A 175 -5.14 -4.44 9.26
CA GLU A 175 -5.71 -4.90 10.52
C GLU A 175 -5.64 -6.43 10.64
N LEU A 176 -5.92 -7.15 9.54
CA LEU A 176 -5.83 -8.60 9.49
C LEU A 176 -4.39 -9.13 9.45
N GLU A 177 -3.45 -8.36 8.92
CA GLU A 177 -2.02 -8.70 8.91
C GLU A 177 -1.38 -8.54 10.31
N ASN A 178 -1.89 -7.61 11.14
CA ASN A 178 -1.37 -7.30 12.48
C ASN A 178 -2.40 -7.54 13.61
N PRO A 179 -2.96 -8.76 13.78
CA PRO A 179 -4.09 -9.00 14.69
C PRO A 179 -3.73 -8.99 16.18
N ASN A 180 -2.44 -8.86 16.55
CA ASN A 180 -1.93 -9.09 17.91
C ASN A 180 -1.35 -7.83 18.60
N GLU A 181 -1.50 -6.63 18.02
CA GLU A 181 -1.00 -5.38 18.62
C GLU A 181 -2.02 -4.65 19.53
N TYR A 182 -3.16 -5.29 19.84
CA TYR A 182 -4.21 -4.74 20.71
C TYR A 182 -4.74 -5.74 21.74
#